data_AF-A0A851VVB9-F1
#
_entry.id   AF-A0A851VVB9-F1
#
_cell.length_a   1.000
_cell.length_b   1.000
_cell.length_c   1.000
_cell.angle_alpha   90.00
_cell.angle_beta   90.00
_cell.angle_gamma   90.00
#
_symmetry.space_group_name_H-M   'P 1'
#
loop_
_entity.id
_entity.type
_entity.pdbx_description
1 polymer ?
#
loop_
_entity_poly.entity_id
_entity_poly.type
_entity_poly.pdbx_seq_one_letter_code
_entity_poly.pdbx_strand_id
1 'polypeptide(L)'
;VPSVPPPCRAADRVPSPAVTAMVASAAQLAQGRVPLEQRDFCGHHLLRLLRCHRDNFPVPWGCHELRHAWDSCQHEDYVMRMKEFERERRLLQRQRRLRQSQGDTGDT
;
A
#
# COMPACT_ATOMS: atom_id res chain seq x y z
N VAL A 1 16.67 -2.62 -17.40
CA VAL A 1 15.71 -2.53 -16.27
C VAL A 1 16.32 -3.29 -15.12
N PRO A 2 16.68 -2.68 -13.97
CA PRO A 2 17.24 -3.43 -12.87
C PRO A 2 16.16 -4.42 -12.41
N SER A 3 16.39 -5.70 -12.68
CA SER A 3 15.54 -6.79 -12.27
C SER A 3 15.47 -6.80 -10.75
N VAL A 4 14.32 -6.44 -10.20
CA VAL A 4 14.02 -6.65 -8.78
C VAL A 4 14.25 -8.14 -8.52
N PRO A 5 15.20 -8.53 -7.65
CA PRO A 5 15.39 -9.92 -7.32
C PRO A 5 14.08 -10.46 -6.76
N PRO A 6 13.67 -11.70 -7.10
CA PRO A 6 12.41 -12.25 -6.62
C PRO A 6 12.39 -12.21 -5.09
N PRO A 7 11.23 -11.93 -4.48
CA PRO A 7 11.13 -11.83 -3.03
C PRO A 7 11.69 -13.11 -2.40
N CYS A 8 12.50 -12.96 -1.35
CA CYS A 8 12.91 -14.07 -0.52
C CYS A 8 11.65 -14.85 -0.11
N ARG A 9 11.65 -16.15 -0.41
CA ARG A 9 10.56 -17.13 -0.25
C ARG A 9 9.52 -16.76 0.81
N ALA A 10 8.25 -16.93 0.44
CA ALA A 10 7.04 -16.74 1.23
C ALA A 10 6.99 -17.41 2.63
N ALA A 11 7.98 -18.24 3.00
CA ALA A 11 8.02 -18.99 4.25
C ALA A 11 8.37 -18.14 5.49
N ASP A 12 9.04 -16.99 5.33
CA ASP A 12 9.36 -16.07 6.43
C ASP A 12 8.41 -14.86 6.51
N ARG A 13 7.25 -14.94 5.82
CA ARG A 13 6.24 -13.88 5.87
C ARG A 13 5.65 -13.84 7.28
N VAL A 14 6.29 -13.07 8.17
CA VAL A 14 5.61 -12.51 9.34
C VAL A 14 4.28 -11.98 8.82
N PRO A 15 3.13 -12.39 9.37
CA PRO A 15 1.84 -11.93 8.87
C PRO A 15 1.91 -10.41 8.85
N SER A 16 1.93 -9.84 7.64
CA SER A 16 1.64 -8.42 7.48
C SER A 16 0.28 -8.23 8.13
N PRO A 17 0.07 -7.15 8.92
CA PRO A 17 -1.26 -6.88 9.46
C PRO A 17 -2.26 -6.99 8.31
N ALA A 18 -3.36 -7.70 8.59
CA ALA A 18 -4.31 -8.25 7.64
C ALA A 18 -4.50 -7.40 6.38
N VAL A 19 -4.50 -8.08 5.24
CA VAL A 19 -4.81 -7.56 3.90
C VAL A 19 -5.83 -6.43 4.02
N THR A 20 -5.45 -5.22 3.58
CA THR A 20 -6.33 -4.06 3.53
C THR A 20 -7.64 -4.48 2.87
N ALA A 21 -8.71 -4.52 3.65
CA ALA A 21 -10.02 -4.91 3.14
C ALA A 21 -10.49 -3.85 2.14
N MET A 22 -10.71 -4.25 0.88
CA MET A 22 -11.36 -3.39 -0.10
C MET A 22 -12.78 -3.08 0.37
N VAL A 23 -13.00 -1.87 0.90
CA VAL A 23 -14.31 -1.44 1.42
C VAL A 23 -15.27 -1.09 0.27
N ALA A 24 -14.75 -0.54 -0.83
CA ALA A 24 -15.56 -0.19 -2.00
C ALA A 24 -15.65 -1.36 -2.98
N SER A 25 -16.85 -1.65 -3.48
CA SER A 25 -17.01 -2.60 -4.57
C SER A 25 -16.49 -2.02 -5.90
N ALA A 26 -15.96 -2.87 -6.77
CA ALA A 26 -15.48 -2.45 -8.09
C ALA A 26 -16.57 -1.75 -8.93
N ALA A 27 -17.82 -2.21 -8.79
CA ALA A 27 -18.97 -1.60 -9.45
C ALA A 27 -19.23 -0.15 -8.97
N GLN A 28 -19.09 0.13 -7.68
CA GLN A 28 -19.26 1.50 -7.13
C GLN A 28 -18.19 2.46 -7.66
N LEU A 29 -16.93 2.02 -7.77
CA LEU A 29 -15.84 2.83 -8.33
C LEU A 29 -16.03 3.10 -9.83
N ALA A 30 -16.57 2.13 -10.57
CA ALA A 30 -16.92 2.30 -11.98
C ALA A 30 -18.07 3.30 -12.16
N GLN A 31 -19.13 3.21 -11.35
CA GLN A 31 -20.25 4.16 -11.37
C GLN A 31 -19.81 5.60 -11.04
N GLY A 32 -18.87 5.74 -10.10
CA GLY A 32 -18.26 7.03 -9.75
C GLY A 32 -17.35 7.63 -10.83
N ARG A 33 -17.12 6.92 -11.95
CA ARG A 33 -16.18 7.30 -13.03
C ARG A 33 -14.77 7.62 -12.50
N VAL A 34 -14.31 6.86 -11.51
CA VAL A 34 -12.95 6.98 -10.96
C VAL A 34 -11.94 6.44 -11.99
N PRO A 35 -10.87 7.19 -12.32
CA PRO A 35 -9.82 6.73 -13.23
C PRO A 35 -9.08 5.53 -12.63
N LEU A 36 -8.56 4.64 -13.49
CA LEU A 36 -7.95 3.37 -13.07
C LEU A 36 -6.80 3.57 -12.08
N GLU A 37 -6.03 4.64 -12.23
CA GLU A 37 -4.90 4.98 -11.36
C GLU A 37 -5.30 5.28 -9.92
N GLN A 38 -6.56 5.67 -9.67
CA GLN A 38 -7.06 6.06 -8.35
C GLN A 38 -8.01 5.00 -7.75
N ARG A 39 -8.11 3.82 -8.37
CA ARG A 39 -8.93 2.69 -7.88
C ARG A 39 -8.18 1.85 -6.83
N ASP A 40 -7.58 2.52 -5.86
CA ASP A 40 -6.90 1.89 -4.73
C ASP A 40 -7.90 1.47 -3.63
N PHE A 41 -7.39 0.81 -2.59
CA PHE A 41 -8.14 0.52 -1.35
C PHE A 41 -8.81 1.78 -0.77
N CYS A 42 -8.18 2.93 -0.97
CA CYS A 42 -8.67 4.24 -0.54
C CYS A 42 -9.85 4.82 -1.36
N GLY A 43 -10.30 4.14 -2.42
CA GLY A 43 -11.32 4.67 -3.34
C GLY A 43 -12.68 5.01 -2.68
N HIS A 44 -12.96 4.42 -1.52
CA HIS A 44 -14.17 4.73 -0.75
C HIS A 44 -14.21 6.18 -0.21
N HIS A 45 -13.05 6.76 0.15
CA HIS A 45 -12.98 8.17 0.55
C HIS A 45 -13.17 9.11 -0.63
N LEU A 46 -12.61 8.76 -1.80
CA LEU A 46 -12.74 9.57 -3.01
C LEU A 46 -14.21 9.68 -3.47
N LEU A 47 -14.98 8.58 -3.38
CA LEU A 47 -16.41 8.61 -3.67
C LEU A 47 -17.17 9.58 -2.74
N ARG A 48 -16.82 9.65 -1.45
CA ARG A 48 -17.43 10.59 -0.50
C ARG A 48 -17.07 12.04 -0.84
N LEU A 49 -15.83 12.30 -1.22
CA LEU A 49 -15.37 13.63 -1.62
C LEU A 49 -16.09 14.11 -2.89
N LEU A 50 -16.22 13.25 -3.90
CA LEU A 50 -16.94 13.56 -5.13
C LEU A 50 -18.43 13.83 -4.87
N ARG A 51 -19.04 13.10 -3.93
CA ARG A 51 -20.41 13.36 -3.49
C ARG A 51 -20.53 14.72 -2.79
N CYS A 52 -19.64 15.02 -1.84
CA CYS A 52 -19.61 16.30 -1.14
C CYS A 52 -19.43 17.48 -2.10
N HIS A 53 -18.60 17.34 -3.14
CA HIS A 53 -18.40 18.39 -4.13
C HIS A 53 -19.65 18.65 -4.98
N ARG A 54 -20.48 17.63 -5.24
CA ARG A 54 -21.76 17.78 -5.93
C ARG A 54 -22.81 18.46 -5.05
N ASP A 55 -22.84 18.09 -3.77
CA ASP A 55 -23.86 18.57 -2.82
C ASP A 55 -23.58 20.02 -2.35
N ASN A 56 -22.31 20.43 -2.25
CA ASN A 56 -21.90 21.74 -1.71
C ASN A 56 -21.52 22.79 -2.77
N PHE A 57 -21.82 22.56 -4.06
CA PHE A 57 -21.60 23.59 -5.07
C PHE A 57 -22.49 24.82 -4.76
N PRO A 58 -21.94 26.03 -4.52
CA PRO A 58 -20.71 26.63 -5.08
C PRO A 58 -19.56 26.88 -4.09
N VAL A 59 -19.61 26.34 -2.86
CA VAL A 59 -18.58 26.58 -1.83
C VAL A 59 -17.52 25.47 -1.82
N PRO A 60 -16.29 25.70 -2.33
CA PRO A 60 -15.29 24.64 -2.46
C PRO A 60 -14.68 24.20 -1.11
N TRP A 61 -14.75 25.04 -0.07
CA TRP A 61 -14.07 24.83 1.21
C TRP A 61 -14.79 23.87 2.16
N GLY A 62 -16.08 23.58 1.92
CA GLY A 62 -16.91 22.79 2.84
C GLY A 62 -16.48 21.31 2.98
N CYS A 63 -15.66 20.80 2.07
CA CYS A 63 -15.31 19.37 2.00
C CYS A 63 -13.88 19.06 2.51
N HIS A 64 -13.26 19.94 3.29
CA HIS A 64 -11.86 19.81 3.73
C HIS A 64 -11.59 18.56 4.57
N GLU A 65 -12.49 18.21 5.49
CA GLU A 65 -12.36 17.01 6.33
C GLU A 65 -12.35 15.72 5.52
N LEU A 66 -13.20 15.63 4.49
CA LEU A 66 -13.25 14.48 3.59
C LEU A 66 -11.99 14.37 2.73
N ARG A 67 -11.42 15.52 2.35
CA ARG A 67 -10.14 15.57 1.64
C ARG A 67 -9.00 15.09 2.51
N HIS A 68 -8.92 15.55 3.75
CA HIS A 68 -7.95 15.05 4.72
C HIS A 68 -8.08 13.54 4.97
N ALA A 69 -9.30 13.03 5.09
CA ALA A 69 -9.49 11.59 5.26
C ALA A 69 -8.94 10.77 4.07
N TRP A 70 -9.11 11.27 2.85
CA TRP A 70 -8.54 10.64 1.65
C TRP A 70 -7.00 10.73 1.64
N ASP A 71 -6.44 11.91 1.93
CA ASP A 71 -4.99 12.14 1.97
C ASP A 71 -4.30 11.28 3.05
N SER A 72 -4.88 11.19 4.24
CA SER A 72 -4.37 10.35 5.34
C SER A 72 -4.33 8.88 4.95
N CYS A 73 -5.38 8.38 4.31
CA CYS A 73 -5.47 7.01 3.84
C CYS A 73 -4.44 6.69 2.75
N GLN A 74 -4.23 7.59 1.79
CA GLN A 74 -3.15 7.47 0.79
C GLN A 74 -1.74 7.49 1.44
N HIS A 75 -1.57 8.31 2.48
CA HIS A 75 -0.32 8.37 3.23
C HIS A 75 -0.03 7.05 3.96
N GLU A 76 -1.04 6.45 4.60
CA GLU A 76 -0.92 5.16 5.27
C GLU A 76 -0.53 4.05 4.27
N ASP A 77 -1.17 3.99 3.10
CA ASP A 77 -0.84 3.05 2.04
C ASP A 77 0.62 3.22 1.56
N TYR A 78 1.08 4.47 1.40
CA TYR A 78 2.47 4.75 1.04
C TYR A 78 3.46 4.28 2.12
N VAL A 79 3.16 4.57 3.39
CA VAL A 79 4.00 4.15 4.53
C VAL A 79 4.03 2.63 4.64
N MET A 80 2.94 1.93 4.35
CA MET A 80 2.91 0.47 4.32
C MET A 80 3.84 -0.09 3.24
N ARG A 81 3.81 0.45 2.02
CA ARG A 81 4.73 0.05 0.93
C ARG A 81 6.20 0.30 1.30
N MET A 82 6.49 1.41 1.97
CA MET A 82 7.85 1.73 2.47
C MET A 82 8.32 0.71 3.52
N LYS A 83 7.44 0.33 4.46
CA LYS A 83 7.75 -0.67 5.49
C LYS A 83 8.02 -2.05 4.90
N GLU A 84 7.30 -2.44 3.85
CA GLU A 84 7.54 -3.69 3.12
C GLU A 84 8.92 -3.69 2.46
N PHE A 85 9.29 -2.59 1.79
CA PHE A 85 10.60 -2.45 1.17
C PHE A 85 11.75 -2.55 2.18
N GLU A 86 11.66 -1.84 3.31
CA GLU A 86 12.68 -1.93 4.36
C GLU A 86 12.74 -3.31 5.00
N ARG A 87 11.60 -3.98 5.17
CA ARG A 87 11.53 -5.34 5.69
C ARG A 87 12.30 -6.30 4.80
N GLU A 88 12.04 -6.29 3.50
CA GLU A 88 12.75 -7.14 2.53
C GLU A 88 14.26 -6.85 2.52
N ARG A 89 14.65 -5.56 2.56
CA ARG A 89 16.05 -5.16 2.63
C ARG A 89 16.76 -5.75 3.86
N ARG A 90 16.13 -5.72 5.04
CA ARG A 90 16.70 -6.26 6.29
C ARG A 90 16.80 -7.79 6.25
N LEU A 91 15.79 -8.47 5.68
CA LEU A 91 15.79 -9.92 5.51
C LEU A 91 16.90 -10.39 4.55
N LEU A 92 17.07 -9.72 3.41
CA LEU A 92 18.14 -10.00 2.46
C LEU A 92 19.53 -9.85 3.08
N GLN A 93 19.75 -8.81 3.88
CA GLN A 93 21.01 -8.62 4.60
C GLN A 93 21.26 -9.74 5.62
N ARG A 94 20.23 -10.17 6.36
CA ARG A 94 20.34 -11.29 7.30
C ARG A 94 20.67 -12.60 6.58
N GLN A 95 20.01 -12.88 5.45
CA GLN A 95 20.28 -14.08 4.66
C GLN A 95 21.72 -14.09 4.12
N ARG A 96 22.23 -12.94 3.66
CA ARG A 96 23.63 -12.81 3.23
C ARG A 96 24.62 -13.13 4.35
N ARG A 97 24.38 -12.62 5.57
CA ARG A 97 25.22 -12.92 6.75
C ARG A 97 25.21 -14.41 7.11
N LEU A 98 24.05 -15.06 7.12
CA LEU A 98 23.92 -16.48 7.44
C LEU A 98 24.58 -17.39 6.39
N ARG A 99 24.52 -17.01 5.10
CA ARG A 99 25.20 -17.75 4.03
C ARG A 99 26.71 -17.68 4.15
N GLN A 100 27.26 -16.53 4.55
CA GLN A 100 28.70 -16.38 4.83
C GLN A 100 29.12 -17.30 5.98
N SER A 101 28.39 -17.28 7.10
CA SER A 101 28.73 -18.13 8.26
C SER A 101 28.64 -19.63 8.01
N GLN A 102 27.77 -20.07 7.08
CA GLN A 102 27.65 -21.50 6.71
C GLN A 102 28.74 -21.95 5.72
N GLY A 103 29.32 -21.03 4.94
CA GLY A 103 30.45 -21.31 4.07
C GLY A 103 31.74 -21.60 4.84
N ASP A 104 31.90 -21.03 6.03
CA ASP A 104 33.09 -21.21 6.87
C ASP A 104 33.07 -22.55 7.65
N THR A 105 31.92 -23.20 7.82
CA THR A 105 31.77 -24.46 8.59
C THR A 105 31.85 -25.73 7.74
N GLY A 106 32.03 -25.61 6.42
CA GLY A 106 31.99 -26.73 5.46
C GLY A 106 33.36 -27.26 4.99
N ASP A 107 34.47 -26.75 5.54
CA ASP A 107 35.84 -27.12 5.16
C ASP A 107 36.60 -27.66 6.39
N THR A 108 36.17 -28.83 6.89
CA THR A 108 36.92 -29.69 7.83
C THR A 108 36.59 -31.16 7.57
#